data_AF-A0A6M0JB06-F1
#
_entry.id   AF-A0A6M0JB06-F1
#
_cell.length_a   1.000
_cell.length_b   1.000
_cell.length_c   1.000
_cell.angle_alpha   90.00
_cell.angle_beta   90.00
_cell.angle_gamma   90.00
#
_symmetry.space_group_name_H-M   'P 1'
#
loop_
_entity.id
_entity.type
_entity.pdbx_description
1 polymer ?
#
loop_
_entity_poly.entity_id
_entity_poly.type
_entity_poly.pdbx_seq_one_letter_code
_entity_poly.pdbx_strand_id
1 'polypeptide(L)'
;MNFKNASSTDFCARQLKALADTTRLSVVKILMEGPKHVGELNAVLKLEQSLLSHHLKILREAGFVEATRDGKAVLYHFVPTIRQVNTGKAIDLGCCLLCFE
;
A
#
# COMPACT_ATOMS: atom_id res chain seq x y z
N MET A 1 8.21 18.40 -21.10
CA MET A 1 7.70 17.01 -21.23
C MET A 1 6.28 17.00 -20.69
N ASN A 2 5.30 16.72 -21.55
CA ASN A 2 3.86 16.95 -21.33
C ASN A 2 3.23 15.81 -20.49
N PHE A 3 2.80 16.11 -19.27
CA PHE A 3 1.96 15.20 -18.47
C PHE A 3 0.49 15.40 -18.84
N LYS A 4 -0.12 14.36 -19.42
CA LYS A 4 -1.54 14.34 -19.81
C LYS A 4 -2.42 14.34 -18.56
N ASN A 5 -3.19 15.41 -18.35
CA ASN A 5 -3.87 15.75 -17.09
C ASN A 5 -5.35 15.33 -16.99
N ALA A 6 -5.85 14.45 -17.86
CA ALA A 6 -7.24 13.98 -17.81
C ALA A 6 -7.38 12.52 -17.32
N SER A 7 -6.36 11.67 -17.49
CA SER A 7 -6.36 10.30 -16.95
C SER A 7 -5.85 10.21 -15.50
N SER A 8 -5.38 11.32 -14.94
CA SER A 8 -4.72 11.38 -13.63
C SER A 8 -5.69 11.47 -12.45
N THR A 9 -6.81 12.19 -12.57
CA THR A 9 -7.74 12.41 -11.45
C THR A 9 -8.53 11.16 -11.08
N ASP A 10 -9.15 10.47 -12.05
CA ASP A 10 -9.90 9.23 -11.79
C ASP A 10 -9.00 8.12 -11.28
N PHE A 11 -7.78 8.03 -11.80
CA PHE A 11 -6.77 7.13 -11.29
C PHE A 11 -6.42 7.47 -9.84
N CYS A 12 -6.08 8.73 -9.54
CA CYS A 12 -5.83 9.20 -8.18
C CYS A 12 -7.00 8.88 -7.25
N ALA A 13 -8.24 9.17 -7.64
CA ALA A 13 -9.44 8.90 -6.85
C ALA A 13 -9.60 7.41 -6.52
N ARG A 14 -9.34 6.52 -7.49
CA ARG A 14 -9.35 5.07 -7.27
C ARG A 14 -8.25 4.62 -6.31
N GLN A 15 -7.04 5.13 -6.48
CA GLN A 15 -5.91 4.83 -5.58
C GLN A 15 -6.20 5.33 -4.15
N LEU A 16 -6.68 6.56 -4.01
CA LEU A 16 -7.06 7.13 -2.72
C LEU A 16 -8.21 6.36 -2.08
N LYS A 17 -9.21 5.91 -2.84
CA LYS A 17 -10.28 5.04 -2.34
C LYS A 17 -9.75 3.71 -1.82
N ALA A 18 -8.76 3.13 -2.51
CA ALA A 18 -8.08 1.93 -2.02
C ALA A 18 -7.26 2.19 -0.75
N LEU A 19 -6.79 3.42 -0.52
CA LEU A 19 -6.06 3.79 0.70
C LEU A 19 -6.94 4.33 1.84
N ALA A 20 -8.17 4.76 1.57
CA ALA A 20 -9.07 5.41 2.54
C ALA A 20 -9.66 4.44 3.58
N ASP A 21 -8.80 3.79 4.37
CA ASP A 21 -9.12 2.84 5.43
C ASP A 21 -7.92 2.69 6.36
N THR A 22 -8.18 2.76 7.66
CA THR A 22 -7.13 2.78 8.69
C THR A 22 -6.28 1.51 8.70
N THR A 23 -6.89 0.35 8.44
CA THR A 23 -6.18 -0.93 8.38
C THR A 23 -5.28 -0.98 7.15
N ARG A 24 -5.78 -0.57 5.98
CA ARG A 24 -4.99 -0.55 4.73
C ARG A 24 -3.83 0.42 4.83
N LEU A 25 -4.01 1.60 5.43
CA LEU A 25 -2.91 2.53 5.68
C LEU A 25 -1.87 1.94 6.65
N SER A 26 -2.31 1.24 7.69
CA SER A 26 -1.40 0.58 8.64
C SER A 26 -0.58 -0.52 7.96
N VAL A 27 -1.20 -1.35 7.13
CA VAL A 27 -0.50 -2.36 6.31
C VAL A 27 0.54 -1.70 5.41
N VAL A 28 0.17 -0.63 4.70
CA VAL A 28 1.07 0.10 3.82
C VAL A 28 2.25 0.69 4.61
N LYS A 29 2.00 1.35 5.75
CA LYS A 29 3.07 1.89 6.62
C LYS A 29 4.07 0.82 7.04
N ILE A 30 3.59 -0.34 7.49
CA ILE A 30 4.45 -1.47 7.88
C ILE A 30 5.27 -1.98 6.68
N LEU A 31 4.65 -2.16 5.52
CA LEU A 31 5.33 -2.69 4.33
C LEU A 31 6.31 -1.69 3.70
N MET A 32 6.16 -0.38 3.96
CA MET A 32 7.14 0.66 3.60
C MET A 32 8.42 0.59 4.44
N GLU A 33 8.43 -0.14 5.55
CA GLU A 33 9.62 -0.41 6.37
C GLU A 33 10.33 -1.69 5.92
N GLY A 34 9.60 -2.63 5.34
CA GLY A 34 10.16 -3.80 4.69
C GLY A 34 9.12 -4.90 4.42
N PRO A 35 9.49 -5.93 3.65
CA PRO A 35 8.60 -7.04 3.36
C PRO A 35 8.18 -7.81 4.61
N LYS A 36 6.93 -8.27 4.66
CA LYS A 36 6.38 -9.01 5.80
C LYS A 36 5.51 -10.18 5.39
N HIS A 37 5.58 -11.26 6.15
CA HIS A 37 4.65 -12.37 6.00
C HIS A 37 3.27 -12.00 6.55
N VAL A 38 2.22 -12.66 6.04
CA VAL A 38 0.85 -12.50 6.53
C VAL A 38 0.74 -12.73 8.03
N GLY A 39 1.48 -13.69 8.57
CA GLY A 39 1.49 -13.99 10.01
C GLY A 39 2.05 -12.83 10.85
N GLU A 40 3.12 -12.19 10.38
CA GLU A 40 3.70 -11.02 11.04
C GLU A 40 2.73 -9.83 10.99
N LEU A 41 2.09 -9.59 9.84
CA LEU A 41 1.09 -8.53 9.69
C LEU A 41 -0.10 -8.74 10.63
N ASN A 42 -0.63 -9.96 10.72
CA ASN A 42 -1.70 -10.31 11.67
C ASN A 42 -1.28 -10.06 13.12
N ALA A 43 -0.06 -10.45 13.49
CA ALA A 43 0.44 -10.29 14.85
C ALA A 43 0.58 -8.81 15.25
N VAL A 44 1.09 -7.97 14.35
CA VAL A 44 1.26 -6.52 14.58
C VAL A 44 -0.09 -5.81 14.62
N LEU A 45 -0.99 -6.11 13.67
CA LEU A 45 -2.28 -5.42 13.53
C LEU A 45 -3.38 -5.97 14.45
N LYS A 46 -3.17 -7.14 15.04
CA LYS A 46 -4.14 -7.86 15.89
C LYS A 46 -5.50 -8.06 15.19
N LEU A 47 -5.44 -8.49 13.93
CA LEU A 47 -6.61 -8.72 13.09
C LEU A 47 -6.84 -10.20 12.83
N GLU A 48 -8.10 -10.54 12.59
CA GLU A 48 -8.48 -11.84 12.04
C GLU A 48 -7.90 -12.02 10.64
N GLN A 49 -7.44 -13.23 10.33
CA GLN A 49 -6.75 -13.52 9.07
C GLN A 49 -7.63 -13.31 7.83
N SER A 50 -8.93 -13.57 7.93
CA SER A 50 -9.89 -13.35 6.84
C SER A 50 -10.01 -11.87 6.51
N LEU A 51 -10.06 -11.00 7.53
CA LEU A 51 -10.14 -9.56 7.38
C LEU A 51 -8.85 -9.01 6.78
N LEU A 52 -7.68 -9.40 7.29
CA LEU A 52 -6.40 -8.99 6.70
C LEU A 52 -6.28 -9.42 5.23
N SER A 53 -6.69 -10.65 4.90
CA SER A 53 -6.66 -11.16 3.52
C SER A 53 -7.54 -10.32 2.58
N HIS A 54 -8.69 -9.84 3.06
CA HIS A 54 -9.55 -8.93 2.31
C HIS A 54 -8.86 -7.59 2.02
N HIS A 55 -8.24 -6.98 3.03
CA HIS A 55 -7.48 -5.73 2.87
C HIS A 55 -6.29 -5.90 1.91
N LEU A 56 -5.53 -6.99 2.03
CA LEU A 56 -4.39 -7.29 1.16
C LEU A 56 -4.83 -7.52 -0.30
N LYS A 57 -5.99 -8.14 -0.52
CA LYS A 57 -6.57 -8.28 -1.86
C LYS A 57 -6.85 -6.92 -2.51
N ILE A 58 -7.52 -6.02 -1.78
CA ILE A 58 -7.82 -4.65 -2.28
C ILE A 58 -6.54 -3.90 -2.61
N LEU A 59 -5.54 -3.93 -1.71
CA LEU A 59 -4.27 -3.26 -1.92
C LEU A 59 -3.50 -3.83 -3.12
N ARG A 60 -3.56 -5.15 -3.33
CA ARG A 60 -2.93 -5.81 -4.47
C ARG A 60 -3.60 -5.45 -5.79
N GLU A 61 -4.94 -5.43 -5.82
CA GLU A 61 -5.72 -5.03 -7.00
C GLU A 61 -5.49 -3.56 -7.37
N ALA A 62 -5.22 -2.71 -6.37
CA ALA A 62 -4.82 -1.31 -6.56
C ALA A 62 -3.31 -1.11 -6.80
N GLY A 63 -2.51 -2.18 -6.84
CA GLY A 63 -1.07 -2.12 -7.13
C GLY A 63 -0.20 -1.54 -6.01
N PHE A 64 -0.70 -1.47 -4.78
CA PHE A 64 0.09 -1.00 -3.63
C PHE A 64 1.00 -2.07 -3.05
N VAL A 65 0.63 -3.34 -3.21
CA VAL A 65 1.39 -4.47 -2.68
C VAL A 65 1.47 -5.59 -3.69
N GLU A 66 2.55 -6.36 -3.61
CA GLU A 66 2.71 -7.62 -4.32
C GLU A 66 2.92 -8.76 -3.33
N ALA A 67 2.66 -9.99 -3.79
CA ALA A 67 2.74 -11.18 -2.98
C ALA A 67 3.62 -12.23 -3.66
N THR A 68 4.66 -12.67 -2.95
CA THR A 68 5.57 -13.72 -3.42
C THR A 68 5.44 -14.93 -2.51
N ARG A 69 5.41 -16.13 -3.09
CA ARG A 69 5.43 -17.36 -2.30
C ARG A 69 6.83 -17.57 -1.73
N ASP A 70 6.90 -17.78 -0.44
CA ASP A 70 8.13 -18.09 0.28
C ASP A 70 7.90 -19.35 1.15
N GLY A 71 8.31 -20.49 0.58
CA GLY A 71 8.00 -21.81 1.15
C GLY A 71 6.49 -22.04 1.29
N LYS A 72 6.03 -22.23 2.53
CA LYS A 72 4.61 -22.40 2.88
C LYS A 72 3.89 -21.08 3.21
N ALA A 73 4.63 -19.98 3.27
CA ALA A 73 4.11 -18.66 3.61
C ALA A 73 4.03 -17.77 2.37
N VAL A 74 3.35 -16.63 2.52
CA VAL A 74 3.29 -15.58 1.52
C VAL A 74 3.96 -14.34 2.09
N LEU A 75 4.93 -13.80 1.36
CA LEU A 75 5.66 -12.58 1.69
C LEU A 75 5.06 -11.42 0.87
N TYR A 76 4.67 -10.36 1.55
CA TYR A 76 4.13 -9.15 0.92
C TYR A 76 5.18 -8.05 0.86
N HIS A 77 5.20 -7.32 -0.27
CA HIS A 77 6.11 -6.20 -0.52
C HIS A 77 5.30 -4.97 -0.89
N PHE A 78 5.77 -3.79 -0.47
CA PHE A 78 5.25 -2.53 -0.97
C PHE A 78 5.83 -2.23 -2.36
N VAL A 79 4.97 -1.86 -3.31
CA VAL A 79 5.35 -1.67 -4.72
C VAL A 79 5.57 -0.20 -5.11
N PRO A 80 4.71 0.76 -4.70
CA PRO A 80 4.81 2.13 -5.19
C PRO A 80 6.15 2.81 -4.87
N THR A 81 6.44 3.85 -5.65
CA THR A 81 7.62 4.69 -5.42
C THR A 81 7.43 5.52 -4.15
N ILE A 82 8.41 5.47 -3.26
CA ILE A 82 8.50 6.30 -2.08
C ILE A 82 9.38 7.51 -2.41
N ARG A 83 8.90 8.73 -2.13
CA ARG A 83 9.71 9.95 -2.16
C ARG A 83 9.97 10.44 -0.74
N GLN A 84 11.20 10.90 -0.51
CA GLN A 84 11.55 11.65 0.69
C GLN A 84 11.04 13.08 0.54
N VAL A 85 10.28 13.55 1.52
CA VAL A 85 9.77 14.93 1.61
C VAL A 85 10.19 15.52 2.95
N ASN A 86 10.09 16.84 3.10
CA ASN A 86 10.56 17.55 4.31
C ASN A 86 9.92 17.04 5.61
N THR A 87 8.75 16.40 5.54
CA THR A 87 8.00 15.88 6.68
C THR A 87 8.08 14.35 6.84
N GLY A 88 8.87 13.64 6.03
CA GLY A 88 9.03 12.18 6.13
C GLY A 88 8.95 11.45 4.78
N LYS A 89 8.31 10.27 4.77
CA LYS A 89 8.10 9.46 3.57
C LYS A 89 6.74 9.77 2.95
N ALA A 90 6.72 9.97 1.63
CA ALA A 90 5.50 10.13 0.84
C ALA A 90 5.37 9.06 -0.24
N ILE A 91 4.16 8.62 -0.52
CA ILE A 91 3.85 7.77 -1.68
C ILE A 91 3.62 8.66 -2.89
N ASP A 92 4.34 8.40 -3.97
CA ASP A 92 4.12 9.05 -5.26
C ASP A 92 3.14 8.23 -6.11
N LEU A 93 1.95 8.79 -6.32
CA LEU A 93 0.92 8.21 -7.18
C LEU A 93 1.01 8.72 -8.63
N GLY A 94 2.01 9.54 -8.96
CA GLY A 94 2.20 10.19 -10.27
C GLY A 94 1.28 11.39 -10.51
N CYS A 95 0.14 11.45 -9.83
CA CYS A 95 -0.84 12.55 -9.87
C CYS A 95 -0.94 13.33 -8.56
N CYS A 96 -0.51 12.75 -7.44
CA CYS A 96 -0.36 13.43 -6.15
C CYS A 96 0.68 12.72 -5.27
N LEU A 97 1.10 13.40 -4.21
CA LEU A 97 1.95 12.85 -3.16
C LEU A 97 1.12 12.67 -1.89
N LEU A 98 1.18 11.48 -1.31
CA LEU A 98 0.52 11.17 -0.04
C LEU A 98 1.56 11.02 1.07
N CYS A 99 1.64 12.02 1.94
CA CYS A 99 2.58 12.06 3.05
C CYS A 99 1.98 11.35 4.28
N PHE A 100 2.83 10.61 4.99
CA PHE A 100 2.50 10.08 6.30
C PHE A 100 3.30 10.83 7.35
N GLU A 101 2.60 11.57 8.21
CA GLU A 101 3.14 12.08 9.47
C GLU A 101 3.31 10.92 10.47
#